data_AF-A0A0F2Q193-F1
#
_entry.id   AF-A0A0F2Q193-F1
#
_cell.length_a   1.000
_cell.length_b   1.000
_cell.length_c   1.000
_cell.angle_alpha   90.00
_cell.angle_beta   90.00
_cell.angle_gamma   90.00
#
_symmetry.space_group_name_H-M   'P 1'
#
loop_
_entity.id
_entity.type
_entity.pdbx_description
1 polymer ?
#
loop_
_entity_poly.entity_id
_entity_poly.type
_entity_poly.pdbx_seq_one_letter_code
_entity_poly.pdbx_strand_id
1 'polypeptide(L)'
;WIAPAADPGHWDLVEGQGSLFHPSFAGVSLGLLHGAQPDAFVVCHEPTRTTMRGVRHALPSIQEVIDMTIACGRLTNPAITCTGISVNTQKLGEAEAKALLEGLAEEYGVPATDPIRFGVTALVDRLQTIRTKA
;
A
#
# COMPACT_ATOMS: atom_id res chain seq x y z
N TRP A 1 0.48 13.08 -19.63
CA TRP A 1 1.64 13.64 -18.91
C TRP A 1 1.82 12.81 -17.65
N ILE A 2 3.03 12.35 -17.38
CA ILE A 2 3.38 11.54 -16.20
C ILE A 2 4.34 12.36 -15.32
N ALA A 3 4.45 12.02 -14.04
CA ALA A 3 5.37 12.69 -13.13
C ALA A 3 6.82 12.54 -13.64
N PRO A 4 7.62 13.61 -13.65
CA PRO A 4 9.03 13.51 -14.00
C PRO A 4 9.80 12.75 -12.93
N ALA A 5 11.04 12.35 -13.22
CA ALA A 5 11.92 11.78 -12.22
C ALA A 5 12.21 12.79 -11.10
N ALA A 6 12.19 12.33 -9.85
CA ALA A 6 12.61 13.09 -8.68
C ALA A 6 14.14 13.28 -8.66
N ASP A 7 14.61 14.30 -7.95
CA ASP A 7 16.02 14.41 -7.59
C ASP A 7 16.46 13.17 -6.77
N PRO A 8 17.68 12.64 -6.94
CA PRO A 8 18.11 11.45 -6.23
C PRO A 8 17.95 11.54 -4.71
N GLY A 9 18.10 12.72 -4.09
CA GLY A 9 17.96 12.94 -2.65
C GLY A 9 16.53 13.20 -2.16
N HIS A 10 15.56 13.28 -3.08
CA HIS A 10 14.17 13.67 -2.81
C HIS A 10 13.23 12.46 -2.77
N TRP A 11 12.16 12.58 -1.98
CA TRP A 11 11.06 11.62 -1.97
C TRP A 11 9.76 12.34 -2.25
N ASP A 12 9.03 11.85 -3.25
CA ASP A 12 7.64 12.21 -3.45
C ASP A 12 6.75 11.23 -2.69
N LEU A 13 6.11 11.73 -1.62
CA LEU A 13 5.09 10.97 -0.89
C LEU A 13 3.72 11.30 -1.47
N VAL A 14 3.16 10.36 -2.22
CA VAL A 14 1.87 10.54 -2.92
C VAL A 14 0.74 9.93 -2.08
N GLU A 15 -0.26 10.75 -1.74
CA GLU A 15 -1.47 10.27 -1.06
C GLU A 15 -2.30 9.37 -1.98
N GLY A 16 -2.55 8.13 -1.56
CA GLY A 16 -3.38 7.19 -2.30
C GLY A 16 -4.84 7.62 -2.39
N GLN A 17 -5.50 7.32 -3.51
CA GLN A 17 -6.91 7.64 -3.74
C GLN A 17 -7.68 6.42 -4.21
N GLY A 18 -8.77 6.08 -3.51
CA GLY A 18 -9.68 4.98 -3.88
C GLY A 18 -9.09 3.57 -3.71
N SER A 19 -9.52 2.65 -4.57
CA SER A 19 -8.96 1.30 -4.70
C SER A 19 -9.21 0.79 -6.12
N LEU A 20 -8.26 0.05 -6.69
CA LEU A 20 -8.42 -0.65 -7.98
C LEU A 20 -9.61 -1.63 -7.99
N PHE A 21 -10.08 -2.04 -6.81
CA PHE A 21 -11.23 -2.94 -6.64
C PHE A 21 -12.54 -2.21 -6.35
N HIS A 22 -12.52 -0.88 -6.22
CA HIS A 22 -13.72 -0.11 -5.97
C HIS A 22 -14.40 0.29 -7.28
N PRO A 23 -15.67 -0.13 -7.56
CA PRO A 23 -16.30 0.05 -8.86
C PRO A 23 -16.43 1.52 -9.28
N SER A 24 -16.63 2.43 -8.32
CA SER A 24 -16.73 3.87 -8.59
C SER A 24 -15.40 4.62 -8.61
N PHE A 25 -14.30 4.03 -8.10
CA PHE A 25 -13.04 4.76 -7.85
C PHE A 25 -11.80 4.09 -8.45
N ALA A 26 -11.93 2.90 -9.05
CA ALA A 26 -10.81 2.20 -9.67
C ALA A 26 -10.08 3.04 -10.72
N GLY A 27 -10.82 3.81 -11.52
CA GLY A 27 -10.23 4.73 -12.52
C GLY A 27 -9.36 5.83 -11.89
N VAL A 28 -9.72 6.30 -10.69
CA VAL A 28 -8.91 7.31 -9.96
C VAL A 28 -7.60 6.67 -9.48
N SER A 29 -7.67 5.49 -8.88
CA SER A 29 -6.49 4.76 -8.40
C SER A 29 -5.53 4.42 -9.55
N LEU A 30 -6.08 3.96 -10.69
CA LEU A 30 -5.28 3.61 -11.86
C LEU A 30 -4.60 4.84 -12.46
N GLY A 31 -5.34 5.94 -12.61
CA GLY A 31 -4.79 7.20 -13.10
C GLY A 31 -3.67 7.75 -12.20
N LEU A 32 -3.84 7.67 -10.88
CA LEU A 32 -2.80 8.06 -9.93
C LEU A 32 -1.57 7.15 -10.03
N LEU A 33 -1.77 5.84 -10.08
CA LEU A 33 -0.68 4.86 -10.17
C LEU A 33 0.18 5.07 -11.42
N HIS A 34 -0.45 5.24 -12.60
CA HIS A 34 0.26 5.50 -13.85
C HIS A 34 0.88 6.89 -13.89
N GLY A 35 0.19 7.90 -13.35
CA GLY A 35 0.71 9.27 -13.30
C GLY A 35 1.94 9.40 -12.40
N ALA A 36 1.93 8.77 -11.23
CA ALA A 36 3.00 8.85 -10.24
C ALA A 36 4.19 7.95 -10.53
N GLN A 37 3.98 6.82 -11.24
CA GLN A 37 5.05 5.86 -11.58
C GLN A 37 5.87 5.37 -10.37
N PRO A 38 5.22 4.99 -9.25
CA PRO A 38 5.92 4.84 -7.98
C PRO A 38 6.92 3.67 -8.01
N ASP A 39 8.09 3.87 -7.39
CA ASP A 39 9.04 2.79 -7.12
C ASP A 39 8.51 1.79 -6.08
N ALA A 40 7.73 2.31 -5.13
CA ALA A 40 7.14 1.52 -4.08
C ALA A 40 5.76 2.01 -3.66
N PHE A 41 4.98 1.08 -3.12
CA PHE A 41 3.69 1.38 -2.51
C PHE A 41 3.53 0.66 -1.17
N VAL A 42 2.60 1.18 -0.36
CA VAL A 42 2.16 0.60 0.91
C VAL A 42 0.68 0.27 0.79
N VAL A 43 0.28 -0.94 1.17
CA VAL A 43 -1.13 -1.36 1.17
C VAL A 43 -1.81 -0.81 2.42
N CYS A 44 -2.92 -0.10 2.26
CA CYS A 44 -3.75 0.35 3.37
C CYS A 44 -4.93 -0.59 3.60
N HIS A 45 -5.11 -1.06 4.84
CA HIS A 45 -6.15 -2.02 5.20
C HIS A 45 -6.87 -1.67 6.51
N GLU A 46 -8.12 -2.11 6.66
CA GLU A 46 -8.89 -2.04 7.91
C GLU A 46 -9.56 -3.40 8.13
N PRO A 47 -9.12 -4.19 9.13
CA PRO A 47 -9.36 -5.63 9.19
C PRO A 47 -10.79 -6.03 9.55
N THR A 48 -11.58 -5.11 10.12
CA THR A 48 -12.98 -5.41 10.47
C THR A 48 -13.96 -5.14 9.34
N ARG A 49 -13.49 -4.53 8.25
CA ARG A 49 -14.35 -4.20 7.11
C ARG A 49 -14.58 -5.45 6.27
N THR A 50 -15.82 -5.64 5.82
CA THR A 50 -16.21 -6.79 5.00
C THR A 50 -16.62 -6.39 3.58
N THR A 51 -17.06 -5.16 3.38
CA THR A 51 -17.43 -4.61 2.07
C THR A 51 -16.77 -3.27 1.79
N MET A 52 -16.63 -2.95 0.52
CA MET A 52 -16.23 -1.63 0.06
C MET A 52 -17.19 -0.53 0.54
N ARG A 53 -16.68 0.67 0.77
CA ARG A 53 -17.50 1.78 1.29
C ARG A 53 -18.55 2.20 0.25
N GLY A 54 -19.84 2.14 0.63
CA GLY A 54 -20.93 2.60 -0.22
C GLY A 54 -21.37 1.63 -1.31
N VAL A 55 -20.81 0.40 -1.36
CA VAL A 55 -21.25 -0.66 -2.27
C VAL A 55 -21.23 -2.03 -1.58
N ARG A 56 -21.88 -3.03 -2.18
CA ARG A 56 -21.97 -4.40 -1.62
C ARG A 56 -20.81 -5.33 -2.00
N HIS A 57 -19.83 -4.84 -2.73
CA HIS A 57 -18.69 -5.64 -3.17
C HIS A 57 -17.80 -5.99 -1.97
N ALA A 58 -17.36 -7.24 -1.91
CA ALA A 58 -16.42 -7.71 -0.90
C ALA A 58 -15.07 -6.98 -1.02
N LEU A 59 -14.31 -6.97 0.07
CA LEU A 59 -12.92 -6.54 0.00
C LEU A 59 -12.06 -7.61 -0.68
N PRO A 60 -11.09 -7.20 -1.52
CA PRO A 60 -10.05 -8.11 -1.97
C PRO A 60 -9.17 -8.52 -0.77
N SER A 61 -8.51 -9.66 -0.91
CA SER A 61 -7.37 -10.02 -0.09
C SER A 61 -6.23 -9.01 -0.27
N ILE A 62 -5.33 -8.92 0.71
CA ILE A 62 -4.13 -8.08 0.59
C ILE A 62 -3.26 -8.56 -0.58
N GLN A 63 -3.18 -9.88 -0.80
CA GLN A 63 -2.45 -10.44 -1.95
C GLN A 63 -3.00 -9.94 -3.30
N GLU A 64 -4.32 -9.98 -3.49
CA GLU A 64 -4.95 -9.46 -4.71
C GLU A 64 -4.66 -7.96 -4.90
N VAL A 65 -4.63 -7.19 -3.82
CA VAL A 65 -4.26 -5.76 -3.88
C VAL A 65 -2.81 -5.59 -4.32
N ILE A 66 -1.87 -6.35 -3.76
CA ILE A 66 -0.46 -6.31 -4.14
C ILE A 66 -0.29 -6.68 -5.61
N ASP A 67 -0.84 -7.81 -6.02
CA ASP A 67 -0.67 -8.36 -7.36
C ASP A 67 -1.26 -7.44 -8.43
N MET A 68 -2.47 -6.93 -8.21
CA MET A 68 -3.12 -6.03 -9.16
C MET A 68 -2.39 -4.68 -9.26
N THR A 69 -1.92 -4.14 -8.13
CA THR A 69 -1.16 -2.89 -8.12
C THR A 69 0.15 -3.04 -8.90
N ILE A 70 0.87 -4.15 -8.70
CA ILE A 70 2.09 -4.45 -9.46
C ILE A 70 1.76 -4.64 -10.94
N ALA A 71 0.74 -5.44 -11.27
CA ALA A 71 0.35 -5.72 -12.65
C ALA A 71 0.01 -4.43 -13.42
N CYS A 72 -0.77 -3.53 -12.82
CA CYS A 72 -1.11 -2.26 -13.44
C CYS A 72 0.07 -1.27 -13.46
N GLY A 73 0.85 -1.19 -12.37
CA GLY A 73 1.94 -0.21 -12.20
C GLY A 73 3.16 -0.49 -13.06
N ARG A 74 3.43 -1.77 -13.38
CA ARG A 74 4.55 -2.17 -14.25
C ARG A 74 4.52 -1.54 -15.64
N LEU A 75 3.36 -1.05 -16.09
CA LEU A 75 3.24 -0.31 -17.34
C LEU A 75 4.16 0.92 -17.37
N THR A 76 4.31 1.61 -16.23
CA THR A 76 5.09 2.85 -16.13
C THR A 76 6.35 2.69 -15.29
N ASN A 77 6.37 1.75 -14.33
CA ASN A 77 7.58 1.39 -13.58
C ASN A 77 7.71 -0.13 -13.44
N PRO A 78 8.53 -0.82 -14.25
CA PRO A 78 8.71 -2.27 -14.18
C PRO A 78 9.23 -2.79 -12.84
N ALA A 79 9.89 -1.92 -12.05
CA ALA A 79 10.50 -2.26 -10.77
C ALA A 79 9.58 -2.02 -9.56
N ILE A 80 8.35 -1.52 -9.77
CA ILE A 80 7.38 -1.25 -8.70
C ILE A 80 7.24 -2.43 -7.74
N THR A 81 7.26 -2.15 -6.44
CA THR A 81 7.16 -3.19 -5.42
C THR A 81 6.35 -2.76 -4.19
N CYS A 82 5.70 -3.72 -3.53
CA CYS A 82 5.08 -3.48 -2.23
C CYS A 82 6.16 -3.43 -1.16
N THR A 83 6.18 -2.40 -0.34
CA THR A 83 7.18 -2.22 0.74
C THR A 83 6.60 -2.26 2.14
N GLY A 84 5.29 -2.38 2.27
CA GLY A 84 4.68 -2.58 3.57
C GLY A 84 3.17 -2.51 3.57
N ILE A 85 2.62 -2.74 4.75
CA ILE A 85 1.18 -2.76 4.99
C ILE A 85 0.87 -1.81 6.16
N SER A 86 0.02 -0.83 5.90
CA SER A 86 -0.53 0.08 6.91
C SER A 86 -1.92 -0.39 7.30
N VAL A 87 -2.07 -0.87 8.52
CA VAL A 87 -3.34 -1.39 9.03
C VAL A 87 -3.95 -0.41 10.02
N ASN A 88 -5.18 0.02 9.76
CA ASN A 88 -5.97 0.75 10.76
C ASN A 88 -6.53 -0.26 11.78
N THR A 89 -5.91 -0.35 12.95
CA THR A 89 -6.32 -1.28 14.02
C THR A 89 -7.20 -0.62 15.08
N GLN A 90 -7.78 0.57 14.81
CA GLN A 90 -8.54 1.35 15.78
C GLN A 90 -9.64 0.55 16.51
N LYS A 91 -10.24 -0.43 15.83
CA LYS A 91 -11.32 -1.28 16.35
C LYS A 91 -10.85 -2.56 17.04
N LEU A 92 -9.54 -2.81 17.10
CA LEU A 92 -8.95 -3.97 17.74
C LEU A 92 -8.33 -3.59 19.09
N GLY A 93 -8.28 -4.56 20.00
CA GLY A 93 -7.47 -4.46 21.21
C GLY A 93 -5.98 -4.46 20.88
N GLU A 94 -5.12 -3.92 21.77
CA GLU A 94 -3.70 -3.78 21.46
C GLU A 94 -2.98 -5.11 21.20
N ALA A 95 -3.27 -6.15 22.01
CA ALA A 95 -2.67 -7.48 21.83
C ALA A 95 -3.10 -8.14 20.51
N GLU A 96 -4.38 -8.01 20.16
CA GLU A 96 -4.93 -8.49 18.88
C GLU A 96 -4.34 -7.72 17.70
N ALA A 97 -4.20 -6.40 17.82
CA ALA A 97 -3.57 -5.56 16.81
C ALA A 97 -2.11 -5.97 16.57
N LYS A 98 -1.31 -6.18 17.63
CA LYS A 98 0.08 -6.64 17.51
C LYS A 98 0.17 -8.01 16.85
N ALA A 99 -0.64 -8.97 17.29
CA ALA A 99 -0.66 -10.32 16.70
C ALA A 99 -1.06 -10.30 15.21
N LEU A 100 -2.05 -9.47 14.84
CA LEU A 100 -2.43 -9.29 13.44
C LEU A 100 -1.28 -8.71 12.62
N LEU A 101 -0.62 -7.65 13.11
CA LEU A 101 0.48 -7.01 12.41
C LEU A 101 1.68 -7.95 12.24
N GLU A 102 2.03 -8.73 13.27
CA GLU A 102 3.08 -9.75 13.19
C GLU A 102 2.74 -10.82 12.14
N GLY A 103 1.50 -11.33 12.17
CA GLY A 103 1.04 -12.33 11.20
C GLY A 103 1.07 -11.81 9.76
N LEU A 104 0.62 -10.57 9.53
CA LEU A 104 0.69 -9.94 8.19
C LEU A 104 2.14 -9.72 7.75
N ALA A 105 3.02 -9.32 8.66
CA ALA A 105 4.42 -9.12 8.31
C ALA A 105 5.11 -10.42 7.90
N GLU A 106 4.80 -11.52 8.58
CA GLU A 106 5.27 -12.87 8.24
C GLU A 106 4.67 -13.35 6.91
N GLU A 107 3.35 -13.26 6.75
CA GLU A 107 2.62 -13.75 5.58
C GLU A 107 3.08 -13.08 4.27
N TYR A 108 3.25 -11.76 4.30
CA TYR A 108 3.56 -10.98 3.09
C TYR A 108 5.05 -10.64 2.93
N GLY A 109 5.89 -10.99 3.91
CA GLY A 109 7.35 -10.75 3.87
C GLY A 109 7.72 -9.26 3.78
N VAL A 110 6.82 -8.37 4.21
CA VAL A 110 7.00 -6.92 4.25
C VAL A 110 6.53 -6.38 5.60
N PRO A 111 7.10 -5.28 6.13
CA PRO A 111 6.64 -4.74 7.40
C PRO A 111 5.15 -4.38 7.39
N ALA A 112 4.44 -4.77 8.44
CA ALA A 112 3.09 -4.33 8.71
C ALA A 112 3.06 -3.53 10.02
N THR A 113 2.41 -2.37 10.03
CA THR A 113 2.23 -1.56 11.24
C THR A 113 0.89 -0.84 11.23
N ASP A 114 0.47 -0.35 12.39
CA ASP A 114 -0.52 0.72 12.50
C ASP A 114 0.26 2.04 12.67
N PRO A 115 0.35 2.89 11.63
CA PRO A 115 1.12 4.13 11.69
C PRO A 115 0.71 5.08 12.81
N ILE A 116 -0.57 5.03 13.21
CA ILE A 116 -1.13 5.95 14.20
C ILE A 116 -0.84 5.44 15.61
N ARG A 117 -0.91 4.13 15.84
CA ARG A 117 -0.68 3.53 17.17
C ARG A 117 0.78 3.20 17.46
N PHE A 118 1.51 2.69 16.47
CA PHE A 118 2.86 2.11 16.67
C PHE A 118 3.94 2.80 15.84
N GLY A 119 3.57 3.80 15.04
CA GLY A 119 4.51 4.58 14.23
C GLY A 119 4.88 3.91 12.90
N VAL A 120 5.72 4.60 12.14
CA VAL A 120 6.04 4.30 10.73
C VAL A 120 7.45 3.79 10.50
N THR A 121 8.29 3.72 11.53
CA THR A 121 9.73 3.46 11.40
C THR A 121 10.04 2.24 10.52
N ALA A 122 9.37 1.11 10.75
CA ALA A 122 9.60 -0.10 9.97
C ALA A 122 9.25 0.05 8.47
N LEU A 123 8.23 0.85 8.13
CA LEU A 123 7.87 1.14 6.73
C LEU A 123 8.94 2.02 6.08
N VAL A 124 9.42 3.04 6.79
CA VAL A 124 10.44 3.97 6.29
C VAL A 124 11.78 3.27 6.12
N ASP A 125 12.19 2.44 7.07
CA ASP A 125 13.45 1.67 6.99
C ASP A 125 13.44 0.73 5.77
N ARG A 126 12.29 0.12 5.46
CA ARG A 126 12.17 -0.74 4.27
C ARG A 126 12.41 0.01 2.97
N LEU A 127 12.03 1.29 2.87
CA LEU A 127 12.26 2.12 1.69
C LEU A 127 13.76 2.35 1.39
N GLN A 128 14.63 2.24 2.40
CA GLN A 128 16.08 2.35 2.16
C GLN A 128 16.62 1.17 1.34
N THR A 129 15.94 0.02 1.37
CA THR A 129 16.38 -1.20 0.68
C THR A 129 16.10 -1.19 -0.83
N ILE A 130 15.18 -0.33 -1.30
CA ILE A 130 14.82 -0.24 -2.73
C ILE A 130 15.67 0.81 -3.47
N ARG A 131 16.18 1.85 -2.79
CA ARG A 131 17.07 2.85 -3.41
C ARG A 131 18.39 2.28 -3.89
N THR A 132 18.86 1.18 -3.31
CA THR A 132 20.13 0.55 -3.70
C THR A 132 20.06 -0.19 -5.04
N LYS A 133 18.87 -0.31 -5.65
CA LYS A 133 18.64 -1.04 -6.91
C LYS A 133 18.41 -0.14 -8.13
N ALA A 134 18.35 1.18 -7.95
CA ALA A 134 18.15 2.15 -9.03
C ALA A 134 19.48 2.73 -9.52
#